data_AF-Q2NIW2-F1
#
_entry.id   AF-Q2NIW2-F1
#
_cell.length_a   1.000
_cell.length_b   1.000
_cell.length_c   1.000
_cell.angle_alpha   90.00
_cell.angle_beta   90.00
_cell.angle_gamma   90.00
#
_symmetry.space_group_name_H-M   'P 1'
#
loop_
_entity.id
_entity.type
_entity.pdbx_description
1 polymer ?
#
loop_
_entity_poly.entity_id
_entity_poly.type
_entity_poly.pdbx_seq_one_letter_code
_entity_poly.pdbx_strand_id
1 'polypeptide(L)'
;MKTQEILKLNPEELENKVDKLKQELFDLRFQLALGKLTNTAKIKKLKKTIARIKTILTQKNNQAQTDSTPTFVTSTVKPVLTKPTLTSQPTTPDLDDAVETIKEEQQ
;
A
#
# COMPACT_ATOMS: atom_id res chain seq x y z
N MET A 1 1.35 -17.23 -13.64
CA MET A 1 -0.05 -17.17 -14.06
C MET A 1 -0.28 -15.99 -15.00
N LYS A 2 -1.05 -16.23 -16.07
CA LYS A 2 -1.54 -15.19 -16.97
C LYS A 2 -2.79 -14.56 -16.36
N THR A 3 -2.99 -13.26 -16.54
CA THR A 3 -4.11 -12.51 -15.93
C THR A 3 -5.48 -13.07 -16.33
N GLN A 4 -5.59 -13.60 -17.55
CA GLN A 4 -6.83 -14.16 -18.10
C GLN A 4 -7.35 -15.39 -17.32
N GLU A 5 -6.46 -16.18 -16.73
CA GLU A 5 -6.85 -17.35 -15.92
C GLU A 5 -7.42 -16.92 -14.56
N ILE A 6 -6.95 -15.79 -14.04
CA ILE A 6 -7.34 -15.27 -12.72
C ILE A 6 -8.76 -14.67 -12.77
N LEU A 7 -9.13 -14.10 -13.92
CA LEU A 7 -10.46 -13.50 -14.12
C LEU A 7 -11.60 -14.53 -14.12
N LYS A 8 -11.33 -15.76 -14.56
CA LYS A 8 -12.34 -16.84 -14.70
C LYS A 8 -12.70 -17.54 -13.39
N LEU A 9 -11.91 -17.33 -12.34
CA LEU A 9 -12.07 -18.01 -11.05
C LEU A 9 -13.07 -17.26 -10.15
N ASN A 10 -13.71 -18.01 -9.25
CA ASN A 10 -14.63 -17.47 -8.25
C ASN A 10 -13.86 -16.57 -7.24
N PRO A 11 -14.43 -15.46 -6.73
CA PRO A 11 -13.82 -14.65 -5.66
C PRO A 11 -13.28 -15.46 -4.48
N GLU A 12 -14.04 -16.42 -3.96
CA GLU A 12 -13.65 -17.24 -2.82
C GLU A 12 -12.43 -18.14 -3.12
N GLU A 13 -12.36 -18.70 -4.33
CA GLU A 13 -11.19 -19.46 -4.77
C GLU A 13 -9.95 -18.59 -4.94
N LEU A 14 -10.14 -17.33 -5.31
CA LEU A 14 -9.07 -16.33 -5.43
C LEU A 14 -8.43 -16.04 -4.07
N GLU A 15 -9.26 -15.85 -3.03
CA GLU A 15 -8.79 -15.62 -1.66
C GLU A 15 -8.01 -16.82 -1.12
N ASN A 16 -8.57 -18.03 -1.29
CA ASN A 16 -7.90 -19.28 -0.93
C ASN A 16 -6.54 -19.44 -1.65
N LYS A 17 -6.44 -19.04 -2.93
CA LYS A 17 -5.18 -19.03 -3.68
C LYS A 17 -4.19 -18.00 -3.13
N VAL A 18 -4.66 -16.81 -2.74
CA VAL A 18 -3.81 -15.79 -2.13
C VAL A 18 -3.17 -16.33 -0.84
N ASP A 19 -3.92 -17.04 0.00
CA ASP A 19 -3.38 -17.54 1.25
C ASP A 19 -2.36 -18.66 1.05
N LYS A 20 -2.61 -19.57 0.12
CA LYS A 20 -1.62 -20.59 -0.29
C LYS A 20 -0.34 -19.95 -0.83
N LEU A 21 -0.45 -18.92 -1.66
CA LEU A 21 0.71 -18.21 -2.22
C LEU A 21 1.47 -17.40 -1.16
N LYS A 22 0.80 -16.91 -0.11
CA LYS A 22 1.47 -16.25 1.03
C LYS A 22 2.30 -17.24 1.84
N GLN A 23 1.78 -18.43 2.09
CA GLN A 23 2.53 -19.49 2.78
C GLN A 23 3.78 -19.88 1.97
N GLU A 24 3.64 -20.13 0.67
CA GLU A 24 4.78 -20.43 -0.19
C GLU A 24 5.81 -19.28 -0.22
N LEU A 25 5.35 -18.02 -0.21
CA LEU A 25 6.23 -16.86 -0.13
C LEU A 25 6.98 -16.80 1.21
N PHE A 26 6.34 -17.19 2.31
CA PHE A 26 6.99 -17.26 3.63
C PHE A 26 8.09 -18.32 3.63
N ASP A 27 7.81 -19.51 3.11
CA ASP A 27 8.81 -20.59 3.01
C ASP A 27 10.00 -20.19 2.15
N LEU A 28 9.75 -19.54 1.00
CA LEU A 28 10.82 -19.02 0.15
C LEU A 28 11.66 -17.93 0.83
N ARG A 29 11.03 -17.06 1.64
CA ARG A 29 11.76 -16.05 2.43
C ARG A 29 12.58 -16.71 3.53
N PHE A 30 12.07 -17.76 4.14
CA PHE A 30 12.78 -18.54 5.14
C PHE A 30 14.00 -19.25 4.51
N GLN A 31 13.82 -19.92 3.37
CA GLN A 31 14.92 -20.54 2.62
C GLN A 31 15.97 -19.53 2.16
N LEU A 32 15.55 -18.31 1.81
CA LEU A 32 16.46 -17.21 1.47
C LEU A 32 17.29 -16.78 2.68
N ALA A 33 16.66 -16.65 3.86
CA ALA A 33 17.36 -16.32 5.09
C ALA A 33 18.37 -17.41 5.50
N LEU A 34 18.05 -18.68 5.23
CA LEU A 34 18.97 -19.81 5.41
C LEU A 34 20.07 -19.90 4.35
N GLY A 35 20.05 -19.06 3.31
CA GLY A 35 21.01 -19.10 2.21
C GLY A 35 20.90 -20.32 1.29
N LYS A 36 19.86 -21.15 1.44
CA LYS A 36 19.67 -22.39 0.65
C LYS A 36 18.85 -22.18 -0.62
N LEU A 37 18.35 -20.96 -0.85
CA LEU A 37 17.47 -20.67 -1.97
C LEU A 37 18.25 -20.46 -3.27
N THR A 38 18.12 -21.40 -4.20
CA THR A 38 18.80 -21.36 -5.51
C THR A 38 18.14 -20.43 -6.51
N ASN A 39 16.84 -20.13 -6.36
CA ASN A 39 16.06 -19.35 -7.32
C ASN A 39 15.28 -18.22 -6.66
N THR A 40 15.92 -17.07 -6.51
CA THR A 40 15.33 -15.84 -5.96
C THR A 40 14.27 -15.23 -6.88
N ALA A 41 14.29 -15.53 -8.18
CA ALA A 41 13.29 -15.03 -9.12
C ALA A 41 11.87 -15.55 -8.83
N LYS A 42 11.75 -16.71 -8.16
CA LYS A 42 10.45 -17.24 -7.70
C LYS A 42 9.75 -16.29 -6.74
N ILE A 43 10.47 -15.65 -5.82
CA ILE A 43 9.92 -14.66 -4.88
C ILE A 43 9.26 -13.50 -5.65
N LYS A 44 9.95 -12.95 -6.66
CA LYS A 44 9.41 -11.86 -7.48
C LYS A 44 8.17 -12.30 -8.28
N LYS A 45 8.17 -13.53 -8.81
CA LYS A 45 7.02 -14.10 -9.53
C LYS A 45 5.80 -14.30 -8.63
N LEU A 46 6.00 -14.80 -7.40
CA LEU A 46 4.92 -14.97 -6.43
C LEU A 46 4.33 -13.63 -5.99
N LYS A 47 5.17 -12.64 -5.63
CA LYS A 47 4.71 -11.29 -5.25
C LYS A 47 3.84 -10.67 -6.36
N LYS A 48 4.28 -10.77 -7.63
CA LYS A 48 3.50 -10.30 -8.78
C LYS A 48 2.18 -11.06 -8.95
N THR A 49 2.15 -12.35 -8.67
CA THR A 49 0.94 -13.17 -8.80
C THR A 49 -0.09 -12.78 -7.72
N ILE A 50 0.34 -12.64 -6.46
CA ILE A 50 -0.50 -12.15 -5.36
C ILE A 50 -1.07 -10.76 -5.67
N ALA A 51 -0.23 -9.84 -6.16
CA ALA A 51 -0.66 -8.48 -6.52
C ALA A 51 -1.76 -8.49 -7.60
N ARG A 52 -1.58 -9.29 -8.66
CA ARG A 52 -2.59 -9.39 -9.73
C ARG A 52 -3.94 -9.92 -9.23
N ILE A 53 -3.91 -10.93 -8.36
CA ILE A 53 -5.14 -11.48 -7.77
C ILE A 53 -5.86 -10.41 -6.96
N LYS A 54 -5.13 -9.71 -6.08
CA LYS A 54 -5.70 -8.62 -5.28
C LYS A 54 -6.29 -7.50 -6.13
N THR A 55 -5.61 -7.09 -7.20
CA THR A 55 -6.12 -6.07 -8.13
C THR A 55 -7.46 -6.48 -8.74
N ILE A 56 -7.62 -7.75 -9.13
CA ILE A 56 -8.88 -8.25 -9.70
C ILE A 56 -10.01 -8.24 -8.64
N LEU A 57 -9.72 -8.63 -7.40
CA LEU A 57 -10.69 -8.52 -6.30
C LEU A 57 -11.13 -7.07 -6.08
N THR A 58 -10.17 -6.14 -6.05
CA THR A 58 -10.48 -4.70 -5.94
C THR A 58 -11.29 -4.20 -7.13
N GLN A 59 -10.96 -4.62 -8.36
CA GLN A 59 -11.72 -4.24 -9.55
C GLN A 59 -13.17 -4.72 -9.47
N LYS A 60 -13.40 -5.98 -9.05
CA LYS A 60 -14.75 -6.52 -8.84
C LYS A 60 -15.52 -5.71 -7.79
N ASN A 61 -14.88 -5.32 -6.69
CA ASN A 61 -15.50 -4.51 -5.65
C ASN A 61 -15.87 -3.10 -6.13
N ASN A 62 -14.98 -2.44 -6.88
CA ASN A 62 -15.24 -1.10 -7.41
C ASN A 62 -16.35 -1.09 -8.49
N GLN A 63 -16.44 -2.14 -9.32
CA GLN A 63 -17.52 -2.28 -10.31
C GLN A 63 -18.90 -2.44 -9.64
N ALA A 64 -18.97 -3.11 -8.49
CA ALA A 64 -20.22 -3.23 -7.74
C ALA A 64 -20.70 -1.90 -7.11
N GLN A 65 -19.80 -0.91 -6.97
CA GLN A 65 -20.12 0.39 -6.36
C GLN A 65 -20.59 1.44 -7.37
N THR A 66 -20.43 1.22 -8.68
CA THR A 66 -20.79 2.20 -9.71
C THR A 66 -22.27 2.24 -10.05
N ASP A 67 -23.08 1.32 -9.50
CA ASP A 67 -24.53 1.24 -9.79
C ASP A 67 -25.38 2.15 -8.88
N SER A 68 -24.79 2.76 -7.83
CA SER A 68 -25.47 3.72 -6.96
C SER A 68 -25.03 5.16 -7.25
N THR A 69 -25.81 5.85 -8.08
CA THR A 69 -25.87 7.30 -8.35
C THR A 69 -24.87 7.92 -9.34
N PRO A 70 -25.35 8.35 -10.54
CA PRO A 70 -24.65 9.28 -11.41
C PRO A 70 -24.93 10.72 -10.94
N THR A 71 -23.93 11.42 -10.41
CA THR A 71 -24.02 12.89 -10.27
C THR A 71 -23.09 13.55 -11.27
N PHE A 72 -23.69 13.95 -12.39
CA PHE A 72 -23.08 14.83 -13.39
C PHE A 72 -23.06 16.25 -12.82
N VAL A 73 -21.93 16.72 -12.31
CA VAL A 73 -21.70 18.16 -12.12
C VAL A 73 -20.57 18.60 -13.02
N THR A 74 -20.95 18.97 -14.24
CA THR A 74 -20.14 19.88 -15.04
C THR A 74 -20.23 21.25 -14.39
N SER A 75 -19.13 21.75 -13.84
CA SER A 75 -18.98 23.17 -13.52
C SER A 75 -17.57 23.60 -13.88
N THR A 76 -17.47 24.05 -15.13
CA THR A 76 -16.46 24.95 -15.65
C THR A 76 -16.16 26.09 -14.68
N VAL A 77 -14.94 26.20 -14.17
CA VAL A 77 -14.21 27.48 -13.99
C VAL A 77 -12.70 27.20 -14.09
N LYS A 78 -12.00 27.83 -15.04
CA LYS A 78 -10.52 27.98 -15.02
C LYS A 78 -10.17 29.17 -14.10
N PRO A 79 -9.09 29.12 -13.31
CA PRO A 79 -7.94 29.99 -13.63
C PRO A 79 -6.58 29.32 -13.30
N VAL A 80 -5.60 29.42 -14.19
CA VAL A 80 -4.51 30.41 -14.23
C VAL A 80 -3.27 29.99 -13.42
N LEU A 81 -2.15 30.12 -14.12
CA LEU A 81 -0.80 29.72 -13.75
C LEU A 81 -0.18 30.77 -12.81
N THR A 82 0.22 30.40 -11.60
CA THR A 82 1.26 31.13 -10.85
C THR A 82 2.01 30.20 -9.91
N LYS A 83 3.32 30.05 -10.15
CA LYS A 83 4.27 29.52 -9.17
C LYS A 83 4.63 30.65 -8.19
N PRO A 84 4.67 30.40 -6.88
CA PRO A 84 5.54 31.14 -5.99
C PRO A 84 6.73 30.26 -5.59
N THR A 85 7.91 30.64 -6.07
CA THR A 85 9.19 30.33 -5.45
C THR A 85 9.50 31.47 -4.47
N LEU A 86 10.07 31.11 -3.31
CA LEU A 86 11.09 31.80 -2.47
C LEU A 86 10.85 31.35 -1.02
N THR A 87 11.78 30.55 -0.45
CA THR A 87 12.80 31.01 0.53
C THR A 87 12.15 31.26 1.89
N SER A 88 12.53 30.66 3.03
CA SER A 88 13.85 30.41 3.63
C SER A 88 13.67 29.49 4.85
N GLN A 89 14.68 28.68 5.18
CA GLN A 89 14.87 28.16 6.56
C GLN A 89 14.91 29.32 7.57
N PRO A 90 14.54 29.09 8.84
CA PRO A 90 15.60 28.89 9.83
C PRO A 90 15.27 27.85 10.92
N THR A 91 16.34 27.12 11.28
CA THR A 91 16.76 26.78 12.65
C THR A 91 15.83 25.93 13.51
N THR A 92 16.23 24.66 13.64
CA THR A 92 15.92 23.78 14.78
C THR A 92 16.52 24.37 16.05
N PRO A 93 15.75 24.63 17.12
CA PRO A 93 16.33 24.94 18.42
C PRO A 93 16.78 23.65 19.12
N ASP A 94 17.97 23.75 19.72
CA ASP A 94 18.76 22.73 20.39
C ASP A 94 18.04 21.99 21.53
N LEU A 95 18.43 20.73 21.71
CA LEU A 95 18.18 19.96 22.92
C LEU A 95 19.25 20.32 23.96
N ASP A 96 18.94 21.21 24.89
CA ASP A 96 19.52 21.32 26.24
C ASP A 96 18.60 22.27 27.04
N ASP A 97 18.47 22.08 28.36
CA ASP A 97 17.62 22.85 29.31
C ASP A 97 16.15 22.46 29.50
N ALA A 98 15.90 21.18 29.82
CA ALA A 98 14.72 20.81 30.61
C ALA A 98 15.05 19.77 31.69
N VAL A 99 16.05 20.08 32.52
CA VAL A 99 16.14 19.58 33.89
C VAL A 99 15.90 20.79 34.79
N GLU A 100 15.15 20.56 35.88
CA GLU A 100 14.95 21.50 36.99
C GLU A 100 13.77 22.47 36.84
N THR A 101 12.56 21.98 37.10
CA THR A 101 11.51 22.61 37.93
C THR A 101 10.32 21.66 37.99
N ILE A 102 10.12 21.01 39.14
CA ILE A 102 8.85 20.65 39.81
C ILE A 102 9.27 19.82 41.03
N LYS A 103 9.71 20.56 42.05
CA LYS A 103 9.68 20.14 43.45
C LYS A 103 9.04 21.31 44.18
N GLU A 104 8.08 20.99 45.03
CA GLU A 104 7.29 21.87 45.92
C GLU A 104 5.99 22.49 45.35
N GLU A 105 4.98 22.42 46.22
CA GLU A 105 3.62 22.98 46.16
C GLU A 105 2.65 22.39 45.13
N GLN A 106 1.80 21.45 45.56
CA GLN A 106 0.51 21.81 46.18
C GLN A 106 -0.20 20.59 46.80
N GLN A 107 -0.70 20.82 48.01
CA GLN A 107 -1.79 20.17 48.79
C GLN A 107 -1.93 18.63 48.82
#